data_AF-A0A930XVS7-F1
#
_entry.id   AF-A0A930XVS7-F1
#
_cell.length_a   1.000
_cell.length_b   1.000
_cell.length_c   1.000
_cell.angle_alpha   90.00
_cell.angle_beta   90.00
_cell.angle_gamma   90.00
#
_symmetry.space_group_name_H-M   'P 1'
#
loop_
_entity.id
_entity.type
_entity.pdbx_description
1 polymer ?
#
loop_
_entity_poly.entity_id
_entity_poly.type
_entity_poly.pdbx_seq_one_letter_code
_entity_poly.pdbx_strand_id
1 'polypeptide(L)'
;MTLGDTDRQFLRQRRFWVRTWPAVGFGLLTLDAGLILWFWTGQADLFNPWVVSRNLMANPVPQSTVFLMAALFPLVFNLCLLLAAAVVILGFGVMRQERRYLAIIDRLRHDPPANP
;
A
#
# COMPACT_ATOMS: atom_id res chain seq x y z
N MET A 1 23.74 30.57 -3.70
CA MET A 1 23.58 29.61 -2.59
C MET A 1 24.16 28.27 -3.03
N THR A 2 25.32 27.89 -2.51
CA THR A 2 25.93 26.58 -2.80
C THR A 2 25.25 25.52 -1.95
N LEU A 3 24.56 24.57 -2.59
CA LEU A 3 24.03 23.37 -1.93
C LEU A 3 25.16 22.69 -1.16
N GLY A 4 24.99 22.54 0.16
CA GLY A 4 25.93 21.80 0.98
C GLY A 4 25.98 20.33 0.55
N ASP A 5 27.08 19.64 0.84
CA ASP A 5 27.23 18.24 0.44
C ASP A 5 26.16 17.32 1.06
N THR A 6 25.61 17.71 2.22
CA THR A 6 24.46 17.06 2.85
C THR A 6 23.20 17.09 1.96
N ASP A 7 22.89 18.23 1.33
CA ASP A 7 21.71 18.38 0.47
C ASP A 7 21.81 17.49 -0.78
N ARG A 8 23.02 17.34 -1.31
CA ARG A 8 23.29 16.45 -2.45
C ARG A 8 23.06 14.99 -2.10
N GLN A 9 23.41 14.59 -0.88
CA GLN A 9 23.22 13.23 -0.40
C GLN A 9 21.72 12.92 -0.21
N PHE A 10 20.96 13.86 0.36
CA PHE A 10 19.49 13.75 0.47
C PHE A 10 18.80 13.63 -0.90
N LEU A 11 19.21 14.43 -1.89
CA LEU A 11 18.65 14.37 -3.24
C LEU A 11 18.94 13.04 -3.94
N ARG A 12 20.15 12.48 -3.75
CA ARG A 12 20.50 11.15 -4.27
C ARG A 12 19.63 10.05 -3.66
N GLN A 13 19.45 10.08 -2.34
CA GLN A 13 18.64 9.07 -1.65
C GLN A 13 17.16 9.17 -2.06
N ARG A 14 16.61 10.39 -2.15
CA ARG A 14 15.24 10.62 -2.68
C ARG A 14 15.07 10.10 -4.09
N ARG A 15 16.02 10.33 -5.00
CA ARG A 15 15.97 9.77 -6.37
C ARG A 15 15.96 8.24 -6.38
N PHE A 16 16.75 7.61 -5.52
CA PHE A 16 16.79 6.16 -5.41
C PHE A 16 15.42 5.60 -5.00
N TRP A 17 14.79 6.18 -3.96
CA TRP A 17 13.46 5.78 -3.51
C TRP A 17 12.40 5.97 -4.60
N VAL A 18 12.38 7.15 -5.24
CA VAL A 18 11.42 7.48 -6.30
C VAL A 18 11.54 6.57 -7.53
N ARG A 19 12.76 6.11 -7.85
CA ARG A 19 13.02 5.20 -8.97
C ARG A 19 12.66 3.76 -8.64
N THR A 20 12.91 3.32 -7.41
CA THR A 20 12.69 1.93 -6.97
C THR A 20 11.23 1.68 -6.55
N TRP A 21 10.52 2.74 -6.15
CA TRP A 21 9.13 2.67 -5.69
C TRP A 21 8.17 1.92 -6.61
N PRO A 22 8.17 2.07 -7.95
CA PRO A 22 7.24 1.33 -8.79
C PRO A 22 7.41 -0.18 -8.66
N ALA A 23 8.66 -0.68 -8.63
CA ALA A 23 8.92 -2.11 -8.46
C ALA A 23 8.45 -2.59 -7.08
N VAL A 24 8.74 -1.83 -6.03
CA VAL A 24 8.32 -2.14 -4.65
C VAL A 24 6.80 -2.12 -4.51
N GLY A 25 6.14 -1.08 -5.04
CA GLY A 25 4.69 -0.93 -5.00
C GLY A 25 3.96 -2.00 -5.81
N PHE A 26 4.44 -2.34 -7.01
CA PHE A 26 3.89 -3.47 -7.78
C PHE A 26 4.12 -4.80 -7.06
N GLY A 27 5.28 -4.99 -6.44
CA GLY A 27 5.57 -6.17 -5.61
C GLY A 27 4.61 -6.29 -4.44
N LEU A 28 4.38 -5.21 -3.70
CA LEU A 28 3.42 -5.15 -2.60
C LEU A 28 1.98 -5.46 -3.05
N LEU A 29 1.52 -4.84 -4.15
CA LEU A 29 0.18 -5.10 -4.68
C LEU A 29 0.02 -6.54 -5.18
N THR A 30 1.07 -7.10 -5.79
CA THR A 30 1.06 -8.49 -6.27
C THR A 30 1.04 -9.46 -5.10
N LEU A 31 1.77 -9.16 -4.03
CA LEU A 31 1.78 -9.94 -2.80
C LEU A 31 0.42 -9.87 -2.10
N ASP A 32 -0.21 -8.70 -2.01
CA ASP A 32 -1.58 -8.55 -1.49
C ASP A 32 -2.59 -9.34 -2.34
N ALA A 33 -2.53 -9.22 -3.66
CA ALA A 33 -3.40 -9.98 -4.55
C ALA A 33 -3.18 -11.51 -4.42
N GLY A 34 -1.93 -11.94 -4.27
CA GLY A 34 -1.56 -13.33 -4.02
C GLY A 34 -2.10 -13.84 -2.69
N LEU A 35 -2.01 -13.04 -1.62
CA LEU A 35 -2.61 -13.35 -0.32
C LEU A 35 -4.12 -13.51 -0.42
N ILE A 36 -4.80 -12.59 -1.08
CA ILE A 36 -6.26 -12.66 -1.29
C ILE A 36 -6.62 -13.96 -2.02
N LEU A 37 -5.92 -14.28 -3.12
CA LEU A 37 -6.17 -15.50 -3.89
C LEU A 37 -5.86 -16.78 -3.10
N TRP A 38 -4.78 -16.77 -2.31
CA TRP A 38 -4.39 -17.88 -1.45
C TRP A 38 -5.42 -18.14 -0.37
N PHE A 39 -5.89 -17.09 0.33
CA PHE A 39 -6.95 -17.23 1.32
C PHE A 39 -8.26 -17.72 0.70
N TRP A 40 -8.57 -17.28 -0.52
CA TRP A 40 -9.80 -17.68 -1.20
C TRP A 40 -9.81 -19.17 -1.59
N THR A 41 -8.64 -19.74 -1.87
CA THR A 41 -8.49 -21.15 -2.27
C THR A 41 -8.21 -22.10 -1.10
N GLY A 42 -7.50 -21.64 -0.06
CA GLY A 42 -7.06 -22.49 1.07
C GLY A 42 -7.92 -22.45 2.33
N GLN A 43 -8.57 -21.32 2.65
CA GLN A 43 -9.33 -21.13 3.90
C GLN A 43 -10.57 -20.27 3.67
N ALA A 44 -11.57 -20.85 2.98
CA ALA A 44 -12.85 -20.19 2.71
C ALA A 44 -13.58 -19.71 3.99
N ASP A 45 -13.35 -20.37 5.13
CA ASP A 45 -13.92 -20.05 6.44
C ASP A 45 -13.36 -18.76 7.08
N LEU A 46 -12.32 -18.12 6.55
CA LEU A 46 -11.80 -16.85 7.10
C LEU A 46 -12.11 -15.64 6.21
N PHE A 47 -12.45 -15.88 4.96
CA PHE A 47 -12.63 -14.82 3.96
C PHE A 47 -14.07 -14.67 3.49
N ASN A 48 -14.88 -15.74 3.56
CA ASN A 48 -16.26 -15.71 3.08
C ASN A 48 -17.27 -15.70 4.25
N PRO A 49 -17.84 -14.53 4.60
CA PRO A 49 -18.82 -14.43 5.68
C PRO A 49 -20.08 -15.28 5.44
N TRP A 50 -20.41 -15.61 4.18
CA TRP A 50 -21.52 -16.51 3.87
C TRP A 50 -21.24 -17.98 4.18
N VAL A 51 -19.98 -18.44 4.03
CA VAL A 51 -19.61 -19.82 4.32
C VAL A 51 -19.55 -20.02 5.84
N VAL A 52 -18.97 -19.05 6.54
CA VAL A 52 -18.89 -19.03 8.00
C VAL A 52 -20.27 -18.99 8.65
N SER A 53 -21.15 -18.11 8.18
CA SER A 53 -22.52 -18.03 8.71
C SER A 53 -23.33 -19.30 8.46
N ARG A 54 -23.14 -19.97 7.31
CA ARG A 54 -23.75 -21.29 7.04
C ARG A 54 -23.24 -22.39 7.96
N ASN A 55 -21.93 -22.45 8.20
CA ASN A 55 -21.33 -23.45 9.07
C ASN A 55 -21.71 -23.25 10.55
N LEU A 56 -21.87 -22.00 10.99
CA LEU A 56 -22.30 -21.66 12.35
C LEU A 56 -23.80 -21.89 12.60
N MET A 57 -24.64 -21.73 11.57
CA MET A 57 -26.07 -22.10 11.67
C MET A 57 -26.28 -23.61 11.85
N ALA A 58 -25.33 -24.44 11.40
CA ALA A 58 -25.41 -25.90 11.47
C ALA A 58 -25.02 -26.49 12.85
N ASN A 59 -24.39 -25.72 13.75
CA ASN A 59 -24.03 -26.18 15.10
C ASN A 59 -24.48 -25.18 16.18
N PRO A 60 -25.44 -25.52 17.05
CA PRO A 60 -25.96 -24.64 18.10
C PRO A 60 -25.03 -24.63 19.32
N VAL A 61 -23.92 -23.90 19.23
CA VAL A 61 -23.06 -23.53 20.37
C VAL A 61 -23.46 -22.11 20.81
N PRO A 62 -23.35 -21.68 22.09
CA PRO A 62 -23.86 -20.37 22.53
C PRO A 62 -23.35 -19.23 21.65
N GLN A 63 -24.27 -18.70 20.84
CA GLN A 63 -24.00 -18.45 19.42
C GLN A 63 -23.72 -16.97 19.12
N SER A 64 -24.17 -16.05 19.97
CA SER A 64 -24.20 -14.62 19.62
C SER A 64 -22.81 -13.99 19.55
N THR A 65 -21.90 -14.27 20.49
CA THR A 65 -20.56 -13.66 20.51
C THR A 65 -19.60 -14.33 19.52
N VAL A 66 -19.65 -15.66 19.40
CA VAL A 66 -18.81 -16.42 18.46
C VAL A 66 -19.21 -16.12 17.02
N PHE A 67 -20.51 -16.01 16.73
CA PHE A 67 -21.01 -15.64 15.41
C PHE A 67 -20.61 -14.22 15.01
N LEU A 68 -20.71 -13.26 15.94
CA LEU A 68 -20.32 -11.88 15.67
C LEU A 68 -18.81 -11.77 15.38
N MET A 69 -17.97 -12.45 16.18
CA MET A 69 -16.52 -12.48 15.95
C MET A 69 -16.16 -13.16 14.63
N ALA A 70 -16.80 -14.29 14.30
CA ALA A 70 -16.54 -15.03 13.08
C ALA A 70 -17.01 -14.29 11.81
N ALA A 71 -18.03 -13.43 11.91
CA ALA A 71 -18.49 -12.59 10.80
C ALA A 71 -17.69 -11.27 10.66
N LEU A 72 -17.31 -10.64 11.78
CA LEU A 72 -16.53 -9.40 11.78
C LEU A 72 -15.09 -9.63 11.35
N PHE A 73 -14.49 -10.76 11.71
CA PHE A 73 -13.09 -11.05 11.41
C PHE A 73 -12.77 -11.03 9.89
N PRO A 74 -13.50 -11.73 9.00
CA PRO A 74 -13.33 -11.62 7.55
C PRO A 74 -13.47 -10.18 7.04
N LEU A 75 -14.43 -9.44 7.59
CA LEU A 75 -14.77 -8.10 7.14
C LEU A 75 -13.67 -7.09 7.52
N VAL A 76 -13.21 -7.13 8.77
CA VAL A 76 -12.09 -6.30 9.23
C VAL A 76 -10.81 -6.66 8.50
N PHE A 77 -10.54 -7.94 8.28
CA PHE A 77 -9.36 -8.38 7.52
C PHE A 77 -9.36 -7.86 6.08
N ASN A 78 -10.51 -7.96 5.39
CA ASN A 78 -10.69 -7.39 4.05
C ASN A 78 -10.52 -5.87 4.04
N LEU A 79 -11.08 -5.19 5.04
CA LEU A 79 -10.94 -3.74 5.18
C LEU A 79 -9.47 -3.33 5.37
N CYS A 80 -8.71 -4.06 6.20
CA CYS A 80 -7.29 -3.83 6.41
C CYS A 80 -6.47 -4.04 5.12
N LEU A 81 -6.74 -5.10 4.36
CA LEU A 81 -6.12 -5.35 3.05
C LEU A 81 -6.42 -4.23 2.05
N LEU A 82 -7.68 -3.80 1.97
CA LEU A 82 -8.10 -2.71 1.10
C LEU A 82 -7.42 -1.39 1.48
N LEU A 83 -7.30 -1.12 2.79
CA LEU A 83 -6.63 0.06 3.30
C LEU A 83 -5.12 0.02 3.04
N ALA A 84 -4.48 -1.13 3.18
CA ALA A 84 -3.08 -1.33 2.80
C ALA A 84 -2.86 -1.06 1.30
N ALA A 85 -3.70 -1.63 0.43
CA ALA A 85 -3.65 -1.37 -1.01
C ALA A 85 -3.86 0.13 -1.32
N ALA A 86 -4.81 0.79 -0.64
CA ALA A 86 -5.05 2.22 -0.80
C ALA A 86 -3.81 3.06 -0.41
N VAL A 87 -3.12 2.71 0.68
CA VAL A 87 -1.87 3.37 1.10
C VAL A 87 -0.78 3.20 0.04
N VAL A 88 -0.64 2.00 -0.54
CA VAL A 88 0.34 1.75 -1.62
C VAL A 88 0.00 2.61 -2.85
N ILE A 89 -1.28 2.67 -3.25
CA ILE A 89 -1.76 3.51 -4.36
C ILE A 89 -1.49 5.00 -4.10
N LEU A 90 -1.78 5.50 -2.90
CA LEU A 90 -1.46 6.88 -2.51
C LEU A 90 0.05 7.14 -2.57
N GLY A 91 0.86 6.16 -2.17
CA GLY A 91 2.31 6.22 -2.30
C GLY A 91 2.77 6.42 -3.76
N PHE A 92 2.12 5.79 -4.74
CA PHE A 92 2.37 6.09 -6.16
C PHE A 92 2.07 7.54 -6.51
N GLY A 93 1.00 8.12 -5.97
CA GLY A 93 0.64 9.53 -6.14
C GLY A 93 1.72 10.47 -5.59
N VAL A 94 2.15 10.25 -4.34
CA VAL A 94 3.21 11.03 -3.69
C VAL A 94 4.52 10.94 -4.48
N MET A 95 4.90 9.74 -4.92
CA MET A 95 6.15 9.54 -5.66
C MET A 95 6.10 10.17 -7.06
N ARG A 96 4.92 10.23 -7.70
CA ARG A 96 4.73 10.99 -8.95
C ARG A 96 4.94 12.48 -8.72
N GLN A 97 4.46 13.02 -7.59
CA GLN A 97 4.65 14.42 -7.23
C GLN A 97 6.12 14.72 -6.93
N GLU A 98 6.82 13.82 -6.23
CA GLU A 98 8.27 13.92 -5.99
C GLU A 98 9.09 13.93 -7.29
N ARG A 99 8.74 13.11 -8.29
CA ARG A 99 9.37 13.19 -9.62
C ARG A 99 9.24 14.57 -10.24
N ARG A 100 8.07 15.21 -10.09
CA ARG A 100 7.83 16.55 -10.61
C ARG A 100 8.68 17.59 -9.89
N TYR A 101 8.79 17.53 -8.56
CA TYR A 101 9.64 18.44 -7.80
C TYR A 101 11.12 18.27 -8.15
N LEU A 102 11.61 17.03 -8.26
CA LEU A 102 12.98 16.76 -8.69
C LEU A 102 13.26 17.32 -10.10
N ALA A 103 12.32 17.18 -11.02
CA ALA A 103 12.45 17.75 -12.37
C ALA A 103 12.48 19.30 -12.38
N ILE A 104 11.72 19.95 -11.49
CA ILE A 104 11.77 21.42 -11.34
C ILE A 104 13.13 21.85 -10.80
N ILE A 105 13.65 21.17 -9.77
CA ILE A 105 14.97 21.43 -9.20
C ILE A 105 16.06 21.27 -10.28
N ASP A 106 15.98 20.22 -11.09
CA ASP A 106 16.94 19.99 -12.18
C ASP A 106 16.91 21.10 -13.23
N ARG A 107 15.72 21.61 -13.59
CA ARG A 107 15.56 22.74 -14.51
C ARG A 107 16.15 24.03 -13.95
N LEU A 108 15.78 24.40 -12.71
CA LEU A 108 16.29 25.59 -12.04
C LEU A 108 17.81 25.54 -11.81
N ARG A 109 18.39 24.34 -11.75
CA ARG A 109 19.84 24.15 -11.66
C ARG A 109 20.56 24.27 -13.01
N HIS A 110 19.87 23.99 -14.11
CA HIS A 110 20.42 24.10 -15.47
C HIS A 110 20.22 25.48 -16.10
N ASP A 111 19.26 26.26 -15.61
CA ASP A 111 19.16 27.67 -15.99
C ASP A 111 20.36 28.42 -15.38
N PRO A 112 21.29 28.97 -16.20
CA PRO A 112 22.32 29.86 -15.68
C PRO A 112 21.62 31.05 -15.02
N PRO A 113 22.18 31.63 -13.94
CA PRO A 113 21.61 32.84 -13.37
C PRO A 113 21.48 33.86 -14.50
N ALA A 114 20.25 34.32 -14.74
CA ALA A 114 20.03 35.54 -15.50
C ALA A 114 20.87 36.61 -14.78
N ASN A 115 21.98 36.97 -15.41
CA ASN A 115 22.95 37.91 -14.87
C ASN A 115 22.87 39.17 -15.71
N PRO A 116 22.95 40.34 -15.10
CA PRO A 116 22.16 40.83 -13.95
C PRO A 116 21.01 41.75 -14.37
#